data_AF-M2QVT5-F1
#
_entry.id   AF-M2QVT5-F1
#
_cell.length_a   1.000
_cell.length_b   1.000
_cell.length_c   1.000
_cell.angle_alpha   90.00
_cell.angle_beta   90.00
_cell.angle_gamma   90.00
#
_symmetry.space_group_name_H-M   'P 1'
#
loop_
_entity.id
_entity.type
_entity.pdbx_description
1 polymer ?
#
loop_
_entity_poly.entity_id
_entity_poly.type
_entity_poly.pdbx_seq_one_letter_code
_entity_poly.pdbx_strand_id
1 'polypeptide(L)'
;FNERVYVYYSAAATFFAPSDPCGVGGMHREHIRATPSWYRGPPRYDCVFVNTDPDAEGMLGLDVARIHLFMSFRYHGIQYPCALVHWYERTAPEPDEATGLWQVEAQYASDGSPILGIVHLDTI
;
A
#
# COMPACT_ATOMS: atom_id res chain seq x y z
N PHE A 1 8.02 1.07 -25.25
CA PHE A 1 6.73 1.44 -24.64
C PHE A 1 6.54 2.93 -24.85
N ASN A 2 5.55 3.37 -25.63
CA ASN A 2 5.33 4.79 -25.98
C ASN A 2 3.96 5.31 -25.51
N GLU A 3 3.34 4.63 -24.55
CA GLU A 3 2.02 4.99 -24.03
C GLU A 3 2.15 6.06 -22.94
N ARG A 4 1.06 6.81 -22.72
CA ARG A 4 1.01 7.83 -21.67
C ARG A 4 0.91 7.16 -20.30
N VAL A 5 1.66 7.73 -19.35
CA VAL A 5 1.56 7.43 -17.93
C VAL A 5 0.83 8.57 -17.25
N TYR A 6 -0.25 8.25 -16.54
CA TYR A 6 -1.00 9.18 -15.72
C TYR A 6 -0.57 9.04 -14.26
N VAL A 7 -0.48 10.15 -13.54
CA VAL A 7 -0.07 10.20 -12.13
C VAL A 7 -1.21 10.74 -11.28
N TYR A 8 -1.39 10.14 -10.11
CA TYR A 8 -2.38 10.52 -9.11
C TYR A 8 -1.71 10.67 -7.74
N TYR A 9 -2.25 11.55 -6.89
CA TYR A 9 -1.70 11.83 -5.56
C TYR A 9 -2.45 11.13 -4.42
N SER A 10 -3.48 10.37 -4.76
CA SER A 10 -4.24 9.58 -3.80
C SER A 10 -5.11 8.53 -4.48
N ALA A 11 -5.44 7.48 -3.74
CA ALA A 11 -6.46 6.49 -4.09
C ALA A 11 -7.45 6.34 -2.92
N ALA A 12 -8.63 5.77 -3.20
CA ALA A 12 -9.58 5.43 -2.15
C ALA A 12 -9.85 3.92 -2.18
N ALA A 13 -9.67 3.26 -1.03
CA ALA A 13 -10.02 1.86 -0.84
C ALA A 13 -11.39 1.79 -0.17
N THR A 14 -12.29 0.95 -0.68
CA THR A 14 -13.62 0.72 -0.09
C THR A 14 -13.74 -0.76 0.19
N PHE A 15 -13.93 -1.12 1.46
CA PHE A 15 -13.92 -2.52 1.90
C PHE A 15 -14.96 -2.75 2.99
N PHE A 16 -15.38 -4.00 3.13
CA PHE A 16 -16.29 -4.40 4.19
C PHE A 16 -15.49 -4.84 5.41
N ALA A 17 -15.63 -4.13 6.52
CA ALA A 17 -15.10 -4.53 7.82
C ALA A 17 -16.22 -4.39 8.85
N PRO A 18 -16.85 -5.50 9.28
CA PRO A 18 -17.95 -5.48 10.23
C PRO A 18 -17.43 -5.18 11.65
N SER A 19 -17.06 -3.93 11.89
CA SER A 19 -16.68 -3.41 13.19
C SER A 19 -17.79 -2.51 13.74
N ASP A 20 -17.92 -2.47 15.07
CA ASP A 20 -18.95 -1.71 15.81
C ASP A 20 -19.12 -0.23 15.39
N PRO A 21 -18.07 0.51 14.95
CA PRO A 21 -18.23 1.90 14.48
C PRO A 21 -19.04 2.08 13.19
N CYS A 22 -19.31 1.03 12.40
CA CYS A 22 -19.77 1.16 11.01
C CYS A 22 -21.27 1.07 10.76
N GLY A 23 -22.06 1.03 11.82
CA GLY A 23 -23.51 0.92 11.72
C GLY A 23 -23.94 -0.31 10.92
N VAL A 24 -25.18 -0.29 10.43
CA VAL A 24 -25.87 -1.47 9.87
C VAL A 24 -25.23 -2.00 8.56
N GLY A 25 -24.30 -1.25 7.95
CA GLY A 25 -23.74 -1.57 6.63
C GLY A 25 -22.32 -2.13 6.59
N GLY A 26 -21.52 -1.99 7.66
CA GLY A 26 -20.15 -2.54 7.76
C GLY A 26 -19.15 -2.09 6.67
N MET A 27 -19.50 -1.14 5.81
CA MET A 27 -18.68 -0.68 4.69
C MET A 27 -17.80 0.51 5.13
N HIS A 28 -16.50 0.39 4.91
CA HIS A 28 -15.51 1.42 5.17
C HIS A 28 -14.98 2.00 3.86
N ARG A 29 -14.57 3.27 3.91
CA ARG A 29 -13.80 3.90 2.85
C ARG A 29 -12.62 4.65 3.44
N GLU A 30 -11.42 4.27 3.00
CA GLU A 30 -10.19 4.91 3.40
C GLU A 30 -9.56 5.68 2.25
N HIS A 31 -8.90 6.79 2.56
CA HIS A 31 -8.24 7.66 1.58
C HIS A 31 -6.73 7.60 1.78
N ILE A 32 -6.06 6.99 0.82
CA ILE A 32 -4.64 6.67 0.84
C ILE A 32 -3.91 7.73 0.01
N ARG A 33 -2.85 8.35 0.57
CA ARG A 33 -2.17 9.49 -0.04
C ARG A 33 -0.74 9.16 -0.46
N ALA A 34 -0.40 9.67 -1.64
CA ALA A 34 0.95 9.76 -2.16
C ALA A 34 1.23 11.20 -2.60
N THR A 35 1.13 12.13 -1.64
CA THR A 35 1.15 13.57 -1.92
C THR A 35 2.56 14.15 -1.70
N PRO A 36 3.26 14.60 -2.76
CA PRO A 36 4.65 15.04 -2.66
C PRO A 36 4.84 16.36 -1.89
N SER A 37 3.78 17.17 -1.73
CA SER A 37 3.79 18.33 -0.85
C SER A 37 2.44 18.48 -0.15
N TRP A 38 2.42 18.22 1.15
CA TRP A 38 1.22 18.29 1.98
C TRP A 38 1.16 19.63 2.70
N TYR A 39 0.10 20.43 2.45
CA TYR A 39 -0.04 21.82 2.95
C TYR A 39 1.18 22.72 2.66
N ARG A 40 1.78 22.61 1.46
CA ARG A 40 3.04 23.29 1.07
C ARG A 40 4.24 22.91 1.95
N GLY A 41 4.13 21.81 2.69
CA GLY A 41 5.16 21.26 3.54
C GLY A 41 5.75 19.97 2.96
N PRO A 42 6.33 19.13 3.84
CA PRO A 42 6.90 17.84 3.48
C PRO A 42 5.91 16.91 2.77
N PRO A 43 6.40 15.89 2.04
CA PRO A 43 5.55 14.89 1.44
C PRO A 43 4.78 14.09 2.49
N ARG A 44 3.62 13.58 2.10
CA ARG A 44 2.82 12.61 2.85
C ARG A 44 2.62 11.36 1.99
N TYR A 45 3.25 10.29 2.41
CA TYR A 45 3.19 8.96 1.81
C TYR A 45 2.64 8.00 2.85
N ASP A 46 1.40 7.53 2.64
CA ASP A 46 0.74 6.62 3.56
C ASP A 46 1.29 5.18 3.34
N CYS A 47 1.31 4.39 4.41
CA CYS A 47 1.61 2.95 4.33
C CYS A 47 0.32 2.16 4.06
N VAL A 48 0.47 1.03 3.38
CA VAL A 48 -0.62 0.11 3.04
C VAL A 48 -0.21 -1.33 3.27
N PHE A 49 -1.21 -2.19 3.41
CA PHE A 49 -1.03 -3.62 3.22
C PHE A 49 -1.14 -3.96 1.74
N VAL A 50 -0.36 -4.94 1.31
CA VAL A 50 -0.40 -5.51 -0.03
C VAL A 50 -0.62 -7.00 0.11
N ASN A 51 -1.70 -7.51 -0.47
CA ASN A 51 -1.96 -8.95 -0.54
C ASN A 51 -0.95 -9.62 -1.48
N THR A 52 -0.08 -10.45 -0.91
CA THR A 52 0.95 -11.20 -1.62
C THR A 52 0.74 -12.70 -1.55
N ASP A 53 0.00 -13.18 -0.55
CA ASP A 53 -0.45 -14.57 -0.46
C ASP A 53 -1.93 -14.62 0.01
N PRO A 54 -2.88 -14.82 -0.91
CA PRO A 54 -4.31 -14.84 -0.59
C PRO A 54 -4.75 -16.10 0.17
N ASP A 55 -3.90 -17.14 0.21
CA ASP A 55 -4.20 -18.39 0.91
C ASP A 55 -3.73 -18.35 2.38
N ALA A 56 -2.89 -17.38 2.75
CA ALA A 56 -2.40 -17.17 4.11
C ALA A 56 -3.34 -16.28 4.93
N GLU A 57 -3.46 -16.57 6.22
CA GLU A 57 -4.36 -15.84 7.12
C GLU A 57 -3.76 -14.53 7.64
N GLY A 58 -4.60 -13.48 7.64
CA GLY A 58 -4.30 -12.20 8.27
C GLY A 58 -3.00 -11.58 7.75
N MET A 59 -2.18 -11.09 8.68
CA MET A 59 -0.89 -10.44 8.37
C MET A 59 0.16 -11.36 7.75
N LEU A 60 -0.03 -12.68 7.77
CA LEU A 60 0.92 -13.60 7.14
C LEU A 60 0.79 -13.60 5.61
N GLY A 61 -0.39 -13.25 5.08
CA GLY A 61 -0.65 -13.10 3.65
C GLY A 61 -0.48 -11.69 3.11
N LEU A 62 -0.05 -10.76 3.98
CA LEU A 62 0.09 -9.34 3.67
C LEU A 62 1.55 -8.91 3.85
N ASP A 63 2.04 -8.18 2.86
CA ASP A 63 3.25 -7.37 3.01
C ASP A 63 2.88 -5.92 3.32
N VAL A 64 3.83 -5.19 3.91
CA VAL A 64 3.65 -3.76 4.21
C VAL A 64 4.47 -2.95 3.22
N ALA A 65 3.87 -1.90 2.69
CA ALA A 65 4.58 -1.01 1.78
C ALA A 65 4.19 0.45 2.00
N ARG A 66 5.11 1.38 1.73
CA ARG A 66 4.83 2.82 1.68
C ARG A 66 4.62 3.26 0.24
N ILE A 67 3.51 3.90 -0.06
CA ILE A 67 3.20 4.34 -1.42
C ILE A 67 3.90 5.65 -1.74
N HIS A 68 4.69 5.66 -2.81
CA HIS A 68 5.34 6.87 -3.32
C HIS A 68 4.61 7.51 -4.49
N LEU A 69 3.90 6.71 -5.29
CA LEU A 69 3.22 7.19 -6.49
C LEU A 69 2.02 6.31 -6.80
N PHE A 70 0.88 6.92 -7.14
CA PHE A 70 -0.18 6.23 -7.88
C PHE A 70 -0.04 6.58 -9.35
N MET A 71 -0.14 5.57 -10.21
CA MET A 71 -0.02 5.75 -11.64
C MET A 71 -1.00 4.87 -12.39
N SER A 72 -1.35 5.24 -13.62
CA SER A 72 -1.97 4.30 -14.54
C SER A 72 -1.37 4.43 -15.93
N PHE A 73 -1.30 3.32 -16.64
CA PHE A 73 -0.81 3.30 -18.01
C PHE A 73 -1.55 2.25 -18.83
N ARG A 74 -1.44 2.33 -20.16
CA ARG A 74 -2.02 1.33 -21.06
C ARG A 74 -0.97 0.41 -21.62
N TYR A 75 -1.26 -0.87 -21.72
CA TYR A 75 -0.41 -1.85 -22.40
C TYR A 75 -1.31 -2.88 -23.11
N HIS A 76 -1.09 -3.09 -24.41
CA HIS A 76 -1.96 -3.94 -25.27
C HIS A 76 -3.46 -3.64 -25.14
N GLY A 77 -3.82 -2.37 -25.03
CA GLY A 77 -5.22 -1.92 -24.91
C GLY A 77 -5.83 -2.04 -23.50
N ILE A 78 -5.13 -2.67 -22.55
CA ILE A 78 -5.56 -2.82 -21.16
C ILE A 78 -5.01 -1.66 -20.34
N GLN A 79 -5.84 -1.08 -19.47
CA GLN A 79 -5.42 -0.06 -18.51
C GLN A 79 -4.97 -0.74 -17.22
N TYR A 80 -3.75 -0.43 -16.77
CA TYR A 80 -3.15 -0.95 -15.55
C TYR A 80 -3.06 0.18 -14.52
N PRO A 81 -3.98 0.22 -13.53
CA PRO A 81 -3.80 1.04 -12.34
C PRO A 81 -2.74 0.41 -11.43
N CYS A 82 -1.73 1.18 -11.05
CA CYS A 82 -0.62 0.69 -10.25
C CYS A 82 -0.20 1.70 -9.17
N ALA A 83 0.55 1.20 -8.19
CA ALA A 83 1.28 2.00 -7.23
C ALA A 83 2.78 1.67 -7.29
N LEU A 84 3.62 2.70 -7.18
CA LEU A 84 5.03 2.53 -6.84
C LEU A 84 5.15 2.53 -5.31
N VAL A 85 5.74 1.48 -4.77
CA VAL A 85 5.84 1.28 -3.32
C VAL A 85 7.27 1.05 -2.89
N HIS A 86 7.60 1.44 -1.66
CA HIS A 86 8.80 1.05 -0.92
C HIS A 86 8.42 -0.05 0.07
N TRP A 87 9.03 -1.22 -0.06
CA TRP A 87 8.72 -2.39 0.74
C TRP A 87 9.24 -2.33 2.17
N TYR A 88 8.50 -2.96 3.07
CA TYR A 88 8.85 -3.18 4.45
C TYR A 88 8.82 -4.68 4.74
N GLU A 89 9.63 -5.12 5.70
CA GLU A 89 9.64 -6.50 6.17
C GLU A 89 9.34 -6.59 7.64
N ARG A 90 8.76 -7.73 8.03
CA ARG A 90 8.53 -8.06 9.44
C ARG A 90 9.86 -8.29 10.12
N THR A 91 10.05 -7.67 11.28
CA THR A 91 11.28 -7.84 12.08
C THR A 91 11.24 -9.07 12.98
N ALA A 92 10.06 -9.69 13.13
CA ALA A 92 9.83 -10.85 13.97
C ALA A 92 8.79 -11.80 13.32
N PRO A 93 8.82 -13.11 13.66
CA PRO A 93 7.86 -14.09 13.11
C PRO A 93 6.45 -13.97 13.71
N GLU A 94 6.29 -13.24 14.81
CA GLU A 94 5.04 -13.08 15.56
C GLU A 94 4.83 -11.61 15.97
N PRO A 95 3.60 -11.19 16.30
CA PRO A 95 3.33 -9.86 16.84
C PRO A 95 4.05 -9.62 18.17
N ASP A 96 4.34 -8.35 18.46
CA ASP A 96 4.88 -7.93 19.75
C ASP A 96 3.93 -8.30 20.90
N GLU A 97 4.47 -8.93 21.96
CA GLU A 97 3.66 -9.45 23.07
C GLU A 97 2.91 -8.35 23.83
N ALA A 98 3.49 -7.15 23.96
CA ALA A 98 2.91 -6.07 24.73
C ALA A 98 1.81 -5.30 23.97
N THR A 99 1.98 -5.11 22.66
CA THR A 99 1.08 -4.31 21.82
C THR A 99 0.13 -5.14 20.96
N GLY A 100 0.48 -6.41 20.70
CA GLY A 100 -0.20 -7.26 19.72
C GLY A 100 0.02 -6.85 18.27
N LEU A 101 0.96 -5.95 17.98
CA LEU A 101 1.20 -5.41 16.64
C LEU A 101 2.41 -6.05 15.97
N TRP A 102 2.34 -6.19 14.65
CA TRP A 102 3.49 -6.60 13.85
C TRP A 102 4.47 -5.44 13.74
N GLN A 103 5.73 -5.71 14.08
CA GLN A 103 6.82 -4.76 13.89
C GLN A 103 7.40 -4.95 12.50
N VAL A 104 7.60 -3.84 11.78
CA VAL A 104 8.13 -3.84 10.42
C VAL A 104 9.19 -2.77 10.25
N GLU A 105 10.16 -3.03 9.38
CA GLU A 105 11.20 -2.08 9.01
C GLU A 105 11.31 -1.91 7.49
N ALA A 106 11.78 -0.75 7.05
CA ALA A 106 11.91 -0.44 5.64
C ALA A 106 13.05 -1.24 5.01
N GLN A 107 12.79 -1.87 3.88
CA GLN A 107 13.81 -2.65 3.18
C GLN A 107 14.73 -1.77 2.33
N TYR A 108 16.02 -2.05 2.38
CA TYR A 108 17.05 -1.38 1.57
C TYR A 108 17.95 -2.40 0.88
N ALA A 109 18.40 -2.05 -0.32
CA ALA A 109 19.44 -2.80 -1.02
C ALA A 109 20.81 -2.59 -0.33
N SER A 110 21.80 -3.38 -0.73
CA SER A 110 23.17 -3.29 -0.20
C SER A 110 23.84 -1.94 -0.42
N ASP A 111 23.39 -1.16 -1.41
CA ASP A 111 23.87 0.19 -1.70
C ASP A 111 23.11 1.30 -0.92
N GLY A 112 22.16 0.90 -0.05
CA GLY A 112 21.33 1.80 0.74
C GLY A 112 20.14 2.40 -0.02
N SER A 113 19.90 2.01 -1.27
CA SER A 113 18.69 2.43 -2.00
C SER A 113 17.44 1.68 -1.49
N PRO A 114 16.25 2.30 -1.49
CA PRO A 114 15.03 1.64 -1.05
C PRO A 114 14.65 0.51 -2.00
N ILE A 115 14.16 -0.62 -1.47
CA ILE A 115 13.60 -1.68 -2.31
C ILE A 115 12.23 -1.23 -2.82
N LEU A 116 12.16 -0.87 -4.10
CA LEU A 116 10.95 -0.38 -4.74
C LEU A 116 10.26 -1.49 -5.56
N GLY A 117 8.93 -1.43 -5.64
CA GLY A 117 8.12 -2.30 -6.48
C GLY A 117 6.96 -1.56 -7.14
N ILE A 118 6.47 -2.11 -8.25
CA ILE A 118 5.21 -1.69 -8.87
C ILE A 118 4.19 -2.78 -8.59
N VAL A 119 3.09 -2.41 -7.94
CA VAL A 119 1.97 -3.31 -7.63
C VAL A 119 0.70 -2.84 -8.31
N HIS A 120 -0.20 -3.77 -8.64
CA HIS A 120 -1.53 -3.42 -9.13
C HIS A 120 -2.38 -2.87 -7.99
N LEU A 121 -3.30 -1.94 -8.24
CA LEU A 121 -4.11 -1.38 -7.14
C LEU A 121 -5.04 -2.41 -6.48
N ASP A 122 -5.43 -3.47 -7.19
CA ASP A 122 -6.30 -4.52 -6.64
C ASP A 122 -5.62 -5.37 -5.55
N THR A 123 -4.30 -5.26 -5.38
CA THR A 123 -3.60 -5.94 -4.28
C THR A 123 -3.58 -5.11 -2.99
N ILE A 124 -4.08 -3.87 -3.02
CA ILE A 124 -4.08 -2.92 -1.89
C ILE A 124 -5.48 -2.82 -1.29
#